data_AF-A0A1F9MIV6-F1
#
_entry.id   AF-A0A1F9MIV6-F1
#
_cell.length_a   1.000
_cell.length_b   1.000
_cell.length_c   1.000
_cell.angle_alpha   90.00
_cell.angle_beta   90.00
_cell.angle_gamma   90.00
#
_symmetry.space_group_name_H-M   'P 1'
#
loop_
_entity.id
_entity.type
_entity.pdbx_description
1 polymer ?
#
loop_
_entity_poly.entity_id
_entity_poly.type
_entity_poly.pdbx_seq_one_letter_code
_entity_poly.pdbx_strand_id
1 'polypeptide(L)'
;MNDLIKIATSELELFLSANLPSLASDWWQKQVVDRLSFQQQRFVQERGYKKLQDLDFAALLRILDQNWFELSGSLSLPKEARNWVKELQTVRNKWAHQ
;
A
#
# COMPACT_ATOMS: atom_id res chain seq x y z
N MET A 1 5.62 4.81 -18.79
CA MET A 1 5.53 4.97 -17.33
C MET A 1 4.13 4.69 -16.82
N ASN A 2 3.09 5.32 -17.38
CA ASN A 2 1.69 5.05 -17.00
C ASN A 2 1.32 3.57 -16.99
N ASP A 3 1.70 2.82 -18.01
CA ASP A 3 1.35 1.39 -18.08
C ASP A 3 2.10 0.56 -17.03
N LEU A 4 3.36 0.91 -16.73
CA LEU A 4 4.13 0.28 -15.65
C LEU A 4 3.51 0.55 -14.28
N ILE A 5 3.02 1.78 -14.05
CA ILE A 5 2.30 2.13 -12.81
C ILE A 5 1.01 1.33 -12.72
N LYS A 6 0.23 1.22 -13.80
CA LYS A 6 -1.00 0.42 -13.80
C LYS A 6 -0.73 -1.04 -13.46
N ILE A 7 0.27 -1.65 -14.10
CA ILE A 7 0.67 -3.04 -13.81
C ILE A 7 1.10 -3.16 -12.34
N ALA A 8 2.00 -2.30 -11.87
CA ALA A 8 2.48 -2.33 -10.50
C ALA A 8 1.37 -2.11 -9.46
N THR A 9 0.39 -1.26 -9.76
CA THR A 9 -0.81 -1.06 -8.93
C THR A 9 -1.59 -2.36 -8.80
N SER A 10 -1.92 -3.01 -9.93
CA SER A 10 -2.66 -4.27 -9.90
C SER A 10 -1.92 -5.39 -9.17
N GLU A 11 -0.60 -5.51 -9.37
CA GLU A 11 0.23 -6.49 -8.64
C GLU A 11 0.26 -6.20 -7.13
N LEU A 12 0.37 -4.93 -6.72
CA LEU A 12 0.31 -4.54 -5.31
C LEU A 12 -1.06 -4.80 -4.70
N GLU A 13 -2.15 -4.51 -5.42
CA GLU A 13 -3.51 -4.80 -4.96
C GLU A 13 -3.69 -6.29 -4.68
N LEU A 14 -3.25 -7.15 -5.60
CA LEU A 14 -3.32 -8.60 -5.46
C LEU A 14 -2.48 -9.07 -4.27
N PHE A 15 -1.23 -8.63 -4.19
CA PHE A 15 -0.33 -8.98 -3.10
C PHE A 15 -0.89 -8.55 -1.73
N LEU A 16 -1.34 -7.30 -1.59
CA LEU A 16 -1.87 -6.79 -0.32
C LEU A 16 -3.22 -7.47 0.04
N SER A 17 -4.08 -7.72 -0.94
CA SER A 17 -5.37 -8.41 -0.71
C SER A 17 -5.16 -9.84 -0.20
N ALA A 18 -4.12 -10.52 -0.66
CA ALA A 18 -3.81 -11.88 -0.23
C ALA A 18 -3.21 -11.95 1.19
N ASN A 19 -2.49 -10.91 1.61
CA ASN A 19 -1.63 -10.99 2.80
C ASN A 19 -2.09 -10.14 3.99
N LEU A 20 -2.78 -9.02 3.79
CA LEU A 20 -3.25 -8.19 4.92
C LEU A 20 -4.33 -8.85 5.78
N PRO A 21 -5.29 -9.63 5.23
CA PRO A 21 -6.35 -10.23 6.04
C PRO A 21 -5.88 -11.21 7.11
N SER A 22 -4.71 -11.82 6.95
CA SER A 22 -4.15 -12.75 7.94
C SER A 22 -3.51 -12.05 9.14
N LEU A 23 -3.24 -10.74 9.05
CA LEU A 23 -2.54 -9.99 10.10
C LEU A 23 -3.46 -9.54 11.24
N ALA A 24 -4.76 -9.36 10.98
CA ALA A 24 -5.75 -8.95 11.99
C ALA A 24 -7.18 -9.25 11.54
N SER A 25 -8.11 -9.47 12.49
CA SER A 25 -9.54 -9.67 12.18
C SER A 25 -10.20 -8.43 11.57
N ASP A 26 -9.79 -7.24 11.99
CA ASP A 26 -10.21 -5.92 11.49
C ASP A 26 -9.14 -5.30 10.57
N TRP A 27 -8.48 -6.14 9.77
CA TRP A 27 -7.34 -5.74 8.92
C TRP A 27 -7.62 -4.51 8.05
N TRP A 28 -8.84 -4.33 7.54
CA TRP A 28 -9.17 -3.15 6.73
C TRP A 28 -8.95 -1.86 7.52
N GLN A 29 -9.40 -1.81 8.78
CA GLN A 29 -9.19 -0.62 9.60
C GLN A 29 -7.71 -0.49 9.98
N LYS A 30 -7.13 -1.54 10.60
CA LYS A 30 -5.78 -1.47 11.19
C LYS A 30 -4.64 -1.41 10.18
N GLN A 31 -4.77 -2.17 9.09
CA GLN A 31 -3.69 -2.38 8.13
C GLN A 31 -3.88 -1.53 6.87
N VAL A 32 -5.11 -1.05 6.57
CA VAL A 32 -5.35 -0.16 5.43
C VAL A 32 -5.60 1.26 5.90
N VAL A 33 -6.75 1.53 6.53
CA VAL A 33 -7.18 2.90 6.85
C VAL A 33 -6.17 3.59 7.78
N ASP A 34 -5.81 2.99 8.92
CA ASP A 34 -4.93 3.60 9.91
C ASP A 34 -3.49 3.80 9.40
N ARG A 35 -3.12 3.11 8.31
CA ARG A 35 -1.80 3.22 7.68
C ARG A 35 -1.71 4.32 6.64
N LEU A 36 -2.83 4.83 6.16
CA LEU A 36 -2.89 5.93 5.21
C LEU A 36 -2.51 7.27 5.86
N SER A 37 -2.19 8.29 5.05
CA SER A 37 -2.02 9.65 5.56
C SER A 37 -3.38 10.22 5.98
N PHE A 38 -3.41 11.25 6.82
CA PHE A 38 -4.69 11.88 7.21
C PHE A 38 -5.54 12.30 6.00
N GLN A 39 -4.90 12.83 4.96
CA GLN A 39 -5.58 13.22 3.72
C GLN A 39 -6.16 12.00 2.97
N GLN A 40 -5.39 10.92 2.86
CA GLN A 40 -5.84 9.68 2.21
C GLN A 40 -6.94 8.97 3.03
N GLN A 41 -6.85 8.98 4.36
CA GLN A 41 -7.89 8.46 5.25
C GLN A 41 -9.21 9.19 5.03
N ARG A 42 -9.15 10.53 5.03
CA ARG A 42 -10.32 11.36 4.78
C ARG A 42 -10.94 11.06 3.41
N PHE A 43 -10.11 10.92 2.36
CA PHE A 43 -10.60 10.56 1.03
C PHE A 43 -11.28 9.19 1.00
N VAL A 44 -10.69 8.16 1.63
CA VAL A 44 -11.29 6.82 1.76
C VAL A 44 -12.63 6.88 2.47
N GLN A 45 -12.74 7.66 3.54
CA GLN A 45 -13.98 7.83 4.30
C GLN A 45 -15.05 8.56 3.47
N GLU A 46 -14.70 9.70 2.87
CA GLU A 46 -15.62 10.52 2.06
C GLU A 46 -16.12 9.77 0.82
N ARG A 47 -15.26 8.97 0.18
CA ARG A 47 -15.62 8.16 -0.99
C ARG A 47 -16.23 6.82 -0.65
N GLY A 48 -16.24 6.43 0.63
CA GLY A 48 -16.78 5.15 1.07
C GLY A 48 -16.02 3.94 0.53
N TYR A 49 -14.71 4.06 0.29
CA TYR A 49 -13.90 2.97 -0.25
C TYR A 49 -13.83 1.79 0.72
N LYS A 50 -13.93 0.58 0.16
CA LYS A 50 -13.99 -0.68 0.92
C LYS A 50 -13.04 -1.74 0.38
N LYS A 51 -12.33 -1.46 -0.71
CA LYS A 51 -11.46 -2.42 -1.38
C LYS A 51 -10.12 -1.77 -1.73
N LEU A 52 -9.06 -2.58 -1.79
CA LEU A 52 -7.73 -2.09 -2.17
C LEU A 52 -7.69 -1.56 -3.60
N GLN A 53 -8.53 -2.10 -4.50
CA GLN A 53 -8.70 -1.65 -5.89
C GLN A 53 -9.25 -0.22 -6.01
N ASP A 54 -9.83 0.32 -4.94
CA ASP A 54 -10.31 1.70 -4.91
C ASP A 54 -9.15 2.69 -4.66
N LEU A 55 -7.97 2.21 -4.27
CA LEU A 55 -6.83 3.02 -3.86
C LEU A 55 -5.84 3.23 -5.01
N ASP A 56 -5.21 4.41 -5.03
CA ASP A 56 -4.16 4.70 -5.98
C ASP A 56 -2.83 4.03 -5.61
N PHE A 57 -1.90 3.99 -6.56
CA PHE A 57 -0.55 3.45 -6.37
C PHE A 57 0.17 4.07 -5.16
N ALA A 58 -0.10 5.34 -4.89
CA ALA A 58 0.49 6.08 -3.78
C ALA A 58 0.06 5.53 -2.42
N ALA A 59 -1.24 5.30 -2.26
CA ALA A 59 -1.85 4.71 -1.07
C ALA A 59 -1.37 3.27 -0.88
N LEU A 60 -1.34 2.46 -1.95
CA LEU A 60 -0.88 1.07 -1.88
C LEU A 60 0.59 0.94 -1.47
N LEU A 61 1.48 1.76 -2.04
CA LEU A 61 2.89 1.79 -1.62
C LEU A 61 3.06 2.22 -0.16
N ARG A 62 2.20 3.13 0.33
CA ARG A 62 2.20 3.53 1.73
C ARG A 62 1.76 2.40 2.63
N ILE A 63 0.67 1.71 2.28
CA ILE A 63 0.17 0.55 3.02
C ILE A 63 1.24 -0.55 3.09
N LEU A 64 1.94 -0.83 1.98
CA LEU A 64 3.05 -1.79 1.97
C LEU A 64 4.18 -1.38 2.93
N ASP A 65 4.64 -0.13 2.87
CA ASP A 65 5.73 0.36 3.72
C ASP A 65 5.36 0.36 5.21
N GLN A 66 4.14 0.78 5.55
CA GLN A 66 3.70 0.91 6.94
C GLN A 66 3.42 -0.44 7.60
N ASN A 67 3.05 -1.47 6.83
CA ASN A 67 2.87 -2.83 7.32
C ASN A 67 4.09 -3.72 7.12
N TRP A 68 5.22 -3.16 6.67
CA TRP A 68 6.38 -3.95 6.26
C TRP A 68 6.87 -4.92 7.33
N PHE A 69 6.89 -4.51 8.60
CA PHE A 69 7.39 -5.37 9.67
C PHE A 69 6.51 -6.61 9.88
N GLU A 70 5.20 -6.42 9.93
CA GLU A 70 4.22 -7.51 10.09
C GLU A 70 4.25 -8.44 8.86
N LEU A 71 4.25 -7.87 7.66
CA LEU A 71 4.35 -8.63 6.41
C LEU A 71 5.67 -9.41 6.28
N SER A 72 6.80 -8.77 6.58
CA SER A 72 8.11 -9.41 6.51
C SER A 72 8.27 -10.54 7.52
N GLY A 73 7.69 -10.41 8.71
CA GLY A 73 7.64 -11.47 9.70
C GLY A 73 6.77 -12.64 9.26
N SER A 74 5.57 -12.36 8.70
CA SER A 74 4.64 -13.39 8.25
C SER A 74 5.11 -14.14 7.00
N LEU A 75 5.77 -13.44 6.06
CA LEU A 75 6.17 -13.97 4.76
C LEU A 75 7.67 -14.29 4.67
N SER A 76 8.42 -14.14 5.77
CA SER A 76 9.88 -14.31 5.79
C SER A 76 10.61 -13.46 4.75
N LEU A 77 10.17 -12.22 4.52
CA LEU A 77 10.79 -11.32 3.57
C LEU A 77 12.07 -10.69 4.16
N PRO A 78 13.09 -10.38 3.33
CA PRO A 78 14.27 -9.65 3.78
C PRO A 78 13.88 -8.27 4.32
N LYS A 79 14.38 -7.91 5.51
CA LYS A 79 14.04 -6.63 6.15
C LYS A 79 14.54 -5.44 5.33
N GLU A 80 15.67 -5.62 4.68
CA GLU A 80 16.38 -4.64 3.86
C GLU A 80 15.59 -4.27 2.59
N ALA A 81 14.73 -5.17 2.10
CA ALA A 81 13.90 -4.93 0.92
C ALA A 81 12.88 -3.79 1.12
N ARG A 82 12.63 -3.37 2.38
CA ARG A 82 11.88 -2.14 2.68
C ARG A 82 12.48 -0.91 2.01
N ASN A 83 13.81 -0.86 1.87
CA ASN A 83 14.48 0.29 1.26
C ASN A 83 14.06 0.47 -0.21
N TRP A 84 13.87 -0.62 -0.95
CA TRP A 84 13.37 -0.57 -2.33
C TRP A 84 11.95 0.00 -2.41
N VAL A 85 11.08 -0.32 -1.44
CA VAL A 85 9.74 0.27 -1.36
C VAL A 85 9.82 1.79 -1.17
N LYS A 86 10.72 2.27 -0.29
CA LYS A 86 10.93 3.71 -0.05
C LYS A 86 11.52 4.43 -1.28
N GLU A 87 12.45 3.79 -1.97
CA GLU A 87 13.00 4.30 -3.22
C GLU A 87 11.91 4.43 -4.29
N LEU A 88 11.06 3.41 -4.44
CA LEU A 88 9.94 3.43 -5.37
C LEU A 88 8.91 4.52 -5.03
N GLN A 89 8.58 4.72 -3.75
CA GLN A 89 7.77 5.86 -3.31
C GLN A 89 8.40 7.20 -3.75
N THR A 90 9.71 7.34 -3.60
CA THR A 90 10.45 8.55 -4.02
C THR A 90 10.36 8.77 -5.53
N VAL A 91 10.60 7.73 -6.33
CA VAL A 91 10.50 7.79 -7.80
C VAL A 91 9.09 8.17 -8.25
N ARG A 92 8.07 7.53 -7.66
CA ARG A 92 6.66 7.81 -7.95
C ARG A 92 6.28 9.24 -7.61
N ASN A 93 6.70 9.74 -6.43
CA ASN A 93 6.44 11.12 -6.03
C ASN A 93 7.04 12.12 -7.02
N LYS A 94 8.30 11.93 -7.43
CA LYS A 94 8.95 12.77 -8.44
C LYS A 94 8.17 12.78 -9.75
N TRP A 95 7.70 11.62 -10.20
CA TRP A 95 6.95 11.49 -11.45
C TRP A 95 5.55 12.12 -11.38
N ALA A 96 4.87 12.09 -10.23
CA ALA A 96 3.57 12.74 -10.06
C ALA A 96 3.63 14.28 -10.02
N HIS A 97 4.82 14.85 -9.82
CA HIS A 97 5.08 16.29 -9.80
C HIS A 97 5.75 16.82 -11.07
N GLN A 98 5.93 15.95 -12.08
CA GLN A 98 6.34 16.33 -13.44
C GLN A 98 5.11 16.65 -14.29
#